data_AF-A0A7W6K6K3-F1
#
_entry.id   AF-A0A7W6K6K3-F1
#
_cell.length_a   1.000
_cell.length_b   1.000
_cell.length_c   1.000
_cell.angle_alpha   90.00
_cell.angle_beta   90.00
_cell.angle_gamma   90.00
#
_symmetry.space_group_name_H-M   'P 1'
#
loop_
_entity.id
_entity.type
_entity.pdbx_description
1 polymer ?
#
loop_
_entity_poly.entity_id
_entity_poly.type
_entity_poly.pdbx_seq_one_letter_code
_entity_poly.pdbx_strand_id
1 'polypeptide(L)'
;MEQFKDFFADLKERVSSPLISSFVISWLLINWPITVGLLLYKQQDLKADGFRSYYELIKGYSNWTYTALIPFLLALIYTFAFPYLKAWIKLLNAKIDNRNETNILRATSEGSMPVKKYIELRETHADLTTKLRGIIEDQSVVQTQRDGLLIQVAEFENMVEKLEHYNESLKNQLVKMEDNFKADLGILRGRWEVQRIESSELVKEEWLIEDNLVTKATNPIRSYVINNFMIDKNKQLVALHVIELVNNSLSSNVINFWFKFDADFKTLVDKSNRNIYMNKV
;
A
#
# COMPACT_ATOMS: atom_id res chain seq x y z
N MET A 1 -31.40 -6.34 -37.42
CA MET A 1 -31.82 -7.25 -36.32
C MET A 1 -31.46 -6.70 -34.94
N GLU A 2 -30.32 -6.03 -34.77
CA GLU A 2 -29.91 -5.45 -33.47
C GLU A 2 -30.87 -4.37 -32.95
N GLN A 3 -31.31 -3.45 -33.81
CA GLN A 3 -32.31 -2.43 -33.44
C GLN A 3 -33.64 -3.01 -32.91
N PHE A 4 -34.03 -4.21 -33.37
CA PHE A 4 -35.21 -4.87 -32.84
C PHE A 4 -34.96 -5.40 -31.43
N LYS A 5 -33.77 -5.95 -31.16
CA LYS A 5 -33.40 -6.44 -29.82
C LYS A 5 -33.37 -5.30 -28.80
N ASP A 6 -32.80 -4.16 -29.17
CA ASP A 6 -32.74 -2.99 -28.29
C ASP A 6 -34.14 -2.43 -28.01
N PHE A 7 -35.01 -2.38 -29.01
CA PHE A 7 -36.42 -2.01 -28.81
C PHE A 7 -37.16 -2.98 -27.86
N PHE A 8 -36.95 -4.30 -28.01
CA PHE A 8 -37.54 -5.28 -27.10
C PHE A 8 -36.94 -5.22 -25.69
N ALA A 9 -35.68 -4.82 -25.53
CA ALA A 9 -35.06 -4.63 -24.23
C ALA A 9 -35.68 -3.44 -23.48
N ASP A 10 -35.83 -2.30 -24.15
CA ASP A 10 -36.50 -1.11 -23.59
C ASP A 10 -37.97 -1.39 -23.26
N LEU A 11 -38.65 -2.15 -24.13
CA LEU A 11 -40.05 -2.52 -23.94
C LEU A 11 -40.18 -3.53 -22.78
N LYS A 12 -39.22 -4.45 -22.61
CA LYS A 12 -39.15 -5.37 -21.47
C LYS A 12 -38.96 -4.61 -20.16
N GLU A 13 -38.11 -3.61 -20.11
CA GLU A 13 -37.90 -2.79 -18.91
C GLU A 13 -39.20 -2.05 -18.52
N ARG A 14 -39.91 -1.49 -19.50
CA ARG A 14 -41.19 -0.80 -19.26
C ARG A 14 -42.32 -1.76 -18.89
N VAL A 15 -42.40 -2.93 -19.53
CA VAL A 15 -43.37 -3.99 -19.20
C VAL A 15 -43.03 -4.66 -17.86
N SER A 16 -41.80 -4.50 -17.34
CA SER A 16 -41.46 -4.96 -15.98
C SER A 16 -42.12 -4.12 -14.89
N SER A 17 -42.69 -2.96 -15.22
CA SER A 17 -43.57 -2.23 -14.30
C SER A 17 -44.87 -3.02 -14.08
N PRO A 18 -45.21 -3.40 -12.83
CA PRO A 18 -46.41 -4.17 -12.52
C PRO A 18 -47.70 -3.50 -13.03
N LEU A 19 -47.73 -2.17 -13.07
CA LEU A 19 -48.88 -1.41 -13.56
C LEU A 19 -49.03 -1.54 -15.08
N ILE A 20 -47.91 -1.43 -15.83
CA ILE A 20 -47.91 -1.51 -17.29
C ILE A 20 -48.23 -2.94 -17.72
N SER A 21 -47.62 -3.96 -17.10
CA SER A 21 -47.95 -5.35 -17.41
C SER A 21 -49.42 -5.66 -17.13
N SER A 22 -49.94 -5.22 -15.99
CA SER A 22 -51.33 -5.47 -15.62
C SER A 22 -52.30 -4.73 -16.53
N PHE A 23 -51.94 -3.51 -16.97
CA PHE A 23 -52.71 -2.74 -17.95
C PHE A 23 -52.74 -3.41 -19.31
N VAL A 24 -51.60 -3.87 -19.83
CA VAL A 24 -51.57 -4.57 -21.12
C VAL A 24 -52.40 -5.85 -21.06
N ILE A 25 -52.27 -6.65 -19.99
CA ILE A 25 -53.05 -7.87 -19.81
C ILE A 25 -54.55 -7.56 -19.68
N SER A 26 -54.94 -6.58 -18.85
CA SER A 26 -56.35 -6.21 -18.68
C SER A 26 -56.93 -5.61 -19.97
N TRP A 27 -56.13 -4.87 -20.73
CA TRP A 27 -56.52 -4.28 -22.01
C TRP A 27 -56.78 -5.37 -23.05
N LEU A 28 -55.90 -6.36 -23.16
CA LEU A 28 -56.06 -7.49 -24.08
C LEU A 28 -57.29 -8.34 -23.74
N LEU A 29 -57.58 -8.55 -22.44
CA LEU A 29 -58.75 -9.29 -21.98
C LEU A 29 -60.07 -8.54 -22.23
N ILE A 30 -60.11 -7.23 -22.00
CA ILE A 30 -61.33 -6.43 -22.20
C ILE A 30 -61.57 -6.14 -23.68
N ASN A 31 -60.51 -5.78 -24.42
CA ASN A 31 -60.55 -5.53 -25.87
C ASN A 31 -60.27 -6.81 -26.66
N TRP A 32 -60.77 -7.95 -26.17
CA TRP A 32 -60.53 -9.25 -26.81
C TRP A 32 -61.02 -9.32 -28.27
N PRO A 33 -62.12 -8.67 -28.72
CA PRO A 33 -62.54 -8.72 -30.11
C PRO A 33 -61.52 -8.03 -31.05
N ILE A 34 -60.95 -6.91 -30.58
CA ILE A 34 -59.90 -6.19 -31.31
C ILE A 34 -58.63 -7.04 -31.35
N THR A 35 -58.26 -7.65 -30.22
CA THR A 35 -57.05 -8.48 -30.09
C THR A 35 -57.13 -9.73 -30.97
N VAL A 36 -58.24 -10.47 -30.91
CA VAL A 36 -58.51 -11.65 -31.74
C VAL A 36 -58.58 -11.27 -33.21
N GLY A 37 -59.27 -10.18 -33.54
CA GLY A 37 -59.33 -9.68 -34.91
C GLY A 37 -57.95 -9.33 -35.46
N LEU A 38 -57.09 -8.66 -34.69
CA LEU A 38 -55.75 -8.28 -35.16
C LEU A 38 -54.79 -9.47 -35.26
N LEU A 39 -54.85 -10.43 -34.32
CA LEU A 39 -53.87 -11.52 -34.24
C LEU A 39 -54.27 -12.77 -35.02
N LEU A 40 -55.57 -13.08 -35.10
CA LEU A 40 -56.06 -14.37 -35.60
C LEU A 40 -56.82 -14.27 -36.93
N TYR A 41 -57.42 -13.12 -37.25
CA TYR A 41 -58.23 -12.98 -38.47
C TYR A 41 -57.40 -12.54 -39.67
N LYS A 42 -57.67 -13.15 -40.83
CA LYS A 42 -57.23 -12.60 -42.12
C LYS A 42 -58.25 -11.56 -42.60
N GLN A 43 -57.82 -10.68 -43.49
CA GLN A 43 -58.67 -9.64 -44.08
C GLN A 43 -59.95 -10.19 -44.73
N GLN A 44 -59.93 -11.43 -45.22
CA GLN A 44 -61.10 -12.08 -45.84
C GLN A 44 -62.15 -12.49 -44.80
N ASP A 45 -61.72 -13.07 -43.68
CA ASP A 45 -62.58 -13.47 -42.56
C ASP A 45 -63.22 -12.23 -41.91
N LEU A 46 -62.44 -11.16 -41.81
CA LEU A 46 -62.92 -9.87 -41.28
C LEU A 46 -64.06 -9.29 -42.14
N LYS A 47 -63.97 -9.42 -43.47
CA LYS A 47 -65.03 -9.01 -44.40
C LYS A 47 -66.26 -9.89 -44.30
N ALA A 48 -66.10 -11.18 -43.99
CA ALA A 48 -67.22 -12.09 -43.77
C ALA A 48 -68.03 -11.69 -42.53
N ASP A 49 -67.37 -11.19 -41.48
CA ASP A 49 -68.00 -10.65 -40.26
C ASP A 49 -68.58 -9.22 -40.44
N GLY A 50 -68.58 -8.69 -41.66
CA GLY A 50 -69.20 -7.40 -42.00
C GLY A 50 -68.30 -6.18 -41.84
N PHE A 51 -67.02 -6.35 -41.49
CA PHE A 51 -66.07 -5.23 -41.38
C PHE A 51 -65.24 -5.09 -42.65
N ARG A 52 -65.21 -3.88 -43.26
CA ARG A 52 -64.47 -3.64 -44.51
C ARG A 52 -62.96 -3.59 -44.28
N SER A 53 -62.54 -3.21 -43.08
CA SER A 53 -61.14 -3.03 -42.69
C SER A 53 -60.92 -3.19 -41.18
N TYR A 54 -59.67 -3.46 -40.75
CA TYR A 54 -59.30 -3.49 -39.34
C TYR A 54 -59.61 -2.16 -38.62
N TYR A 55 -59.53 -1.04 -39.35
CA TYR A 55 -59.90 0.26 -38.80
C TYR A 55 -61.38 0.33 -38.40
N GLU A 56 -62.27 -0.26 -39.20
CA GLU A 56 -63.70 -0.30 -38.91
C GLU A 56 -64.00 -1.21 -37.71
N LEU A 57 -63.30 -2.34 -37.58
CA LEU A 57 -63.36 -3.21 -36.39
C LEU A 57 -62.93 -2.44 -35.14
N ILE A 58 -61.76 -1.78 -35.18
CA ILE A 58 -61.25 -1.01 -34.04
C ILE A 58 -62.24 0.10 -33.70
N LYS A 59 -62.69 0.89 -34.68
CA LYS A 59 -63.63 2.00 -34.45
C LYS A 59 -64.98 1.52 -33.90
N GLY A 60 -65.46 0.36 -34.35
CA GLY A 60 -66.72 -0.24 -33.89
C GLY A 60 -66.68 -0.66 -32.43
N TYR A 61 -65.53 -1.13 -31.94
CA TYR A 61 -65.34 -1.58 -30.56
C TYR A 61 -64.59 -0.56 -29.67
N SER A 62 -64.04 0.51 -30.23
CA SER A 62 -63.25 1.53 -29.54
C SER A 62 -64.15 2.56 -28.85
N ASN A 63 -64.74 2.18 -27.73
CA ASN A 63 -65.32 3.13 -26.79
C ASN A 63 -64.23 3.53 -25.78
N TRP A 64 -63.92 4.82 -25.68
CA TRP A 64 -62.87 5.34 -24.77
C TRP A 64 -62.94 4.75 -23.35
N THR A 65 -64.15 4.64 -22.80
CA THR A 65 -64.38 4.10 -21.47
C THR A 65 -63.96 2.63 -21.37
N TYR A 66 -64.40 1.80 -22.30
CA TYR A 66 -64.11 0.35 -22.29
C TYR A 66 -62.69 0.04 -22.76
N THR A 67 -62.16 0.83 -23.67
CA THR A 67 -60.85 0.59 -24.27
C THR A 67 -59.71 1.11 -23.40
N ALA A 68 -59.86 2.24 -22.71
CA ALA A 68 -58.78 2.82 -21.91
C ALA A 68 -59.09 2.81 -20.40
N LEU A 69 -60.25 3.34 -20.00
CA LEU A 69 -60.55 3.60 -18.59
C LEU A 69 -60.73 2.32 -17.76
N ILE A 70 -61.52 1.35 -18.25
CA ILE A 70 -61.77 0.10 -17.51
C ILE A 70 -60.48 -0.74 -17.37
N PRO A 71 -59.67 -0.99 -18.42
CA PRO A 71 -58.39 -1.68 -18.28
C PRO A 71 -57.44 -0.99 -17.31
N PHE A 72 -57.41 0.34 -17.33
CA PHE A 72 -56.59 1.15 -16.42
C PHE A 72 -57.04 1.01 -14.96
N LEU A 73 -58.35 1.09 -14.70
CA LEU A 73 -58.90 0.89 -13.35
C LEU A 73 -58.66 -0.53 -12.85
N LEU A 74 -58.86 -1.56 -13.68
CA LEU A 74 -58.54 -2.93 -13.29
C LEU A 74 -57.05 -3.13 -13.04
N ALA A 75 -56.18 -2.51 -13.82
CA ALA A 75 -54.73 -2.57 -13.61
C ALA A 75 -54.33 -1.91 -12.28
N LEU A 76 -54.93 -0.76 -11.94
CA LEU A 76 -54.73 -0.12 -10.64
C LEU A 76 -55.23 -1.02 -9.50
N ILE A 77 -56.46 -1.52 -9.58
CA ILE A 77 -57.04 -2.40 -8.58
C ILE A 77 -56.15 -3.63 -8.40
N TYR A 78 -55.72 -4.27 -9.49
CA TYR A 78 -54.85 -5.44 -9.41
C TYR A 78 -53.49 -5.10 -8.79
N THR A 79 -52.84 -4.02 -9.24
CA THR A 79 -51.52 -3.61 -8.75
C THR A 79 -51.54 -3.30 -7.24
N PHE A 80 -52.61 -2.67 -6.75
CA PHE A 80 -52.74 -2.33 -5.33
C PHE A 80 -53.35 -3.46 -4.48
N ALA A 81 -54.31 -4.23 -4.99
CA ALA A 81 -54.96 -5.31 -4.23
C ALA A 81 -54.10 -6.58 -4.14
N PHE A 82 -53.29 -6.87 -5.17
CA PHE A 82 -52.50 -8.09 -5.23
C PHE A 82 -51.48 -8.24 -4.08
N PRO A 83 -50.74 -7.19 -3.65
CA PRO A 83 -49.90 -7.28 -2.46
C PRO A 83 -50.65 -7.71 -1.20
N TYR A 84 -51.86 -7.16 -0.97
CA TYR A 84 -52.68 -7.53 0.19
C TYR A 84 -53.21 -8.96 0.08
N LEU A 85 -53.68 -9.36 -1.10
CA LEU A 85 -54.10 -10.75 -1.36
C LEU A 85 -52.96 -11.73 -1.10
N LYS A 86 -51.75 -11.40 -1.56
CA LYS A 86 -50.54 -12.22 -1.34
C LYS A 86 -50.17 -12.29 0.14
N ALA A 87 -50.25 -11.20 0.88
CA ALA A 87 -50.03 -11.18 2.32
C ALA A 87 -51.07 -12.04 3.06
N TRP A 88 -52.33 -11.96 2.66
CA TRP A 88 -53.41 -12.77 3.22
C TRP A 88 -53.20 -14.27 2.98
N ILE A 89 -52.82 -14.67 1.76
CA ILE A 89 -52.47 -16.06 1.43
C ILE A 89 -51.30 -16.55 2.30
N LYS A 90 -50.26 -15.73 2.50
CA LYS A 90 -49.13 -16.09 3.39
C LYS A 90 -49.58 -16.32 4.83
N LEU A 91 -50.47 -15.48 5.35
CA LEU A 91 -51.03 -15.64 6.70
C LEU A 91 -51.85 -16.92 6.84
N LEU A 92 -52.67 -17.24 5.83
CA LEU A 92 -53.43 -18.49 5.79
C LEU A 92 -52.51 -19.70 5.77
N ASN A 93 -51.46 -19.68 4.94
CA ASN A 93 -50.48 -20.77 4.88
C ASN A 93 -49.76 -20.94 6.22
N ALA A 94 -49.27 -19.86 6.83
CA ALA A 94 -48.64 -19.92 8.16
C ALA A 94 -49.58 -20.49 9.23
N LYS A 95 -50.89 -20.20 9.15
CA LYS A 95 -51.89 -20.76 10.07
C LYS A 95 -52.13 -22.25 9.82
N ILE A 96 -52.10 -22.69 8.56
CA ILE A 96 -52.20 -24.10 8.18
C ILE A 96 -50.96 -24.85 8.67
N ASP A 97 -49.77 -24.29 8.46
CA ASP A 97 -48.50 -24.89 8.87
C ASP A 97 -48.41 -25.04 10.40
N ASN A 98 -48.78 -24.01 11.17
CA ASN A 98 -48.86 -24.09 12.63
C ASN A 98 -49.85 -25.17 13.11
N ARG A 99 -50.97 -25.37 12.40
CA ARG A 99 -51.93 -26.44 12.71
C ARG A 99 -51.35 -27.82 12.37
N ASN A 100 -50.62 -27.93 11.26
CA ASN A 100 -49.97 -29.17 10.87
C ASN A 100 -48.85 -29.53 11.84
N GLU A 101 -48.00 -28.60 12.26
CA GLU A 101 -46.96 -28.85 13.26
C GLU A 101 -47.56 -29.32 14.59
N THR A 102 -48.62 -28.68 15.08
CA THR A 102 -49.28 -29.11 16.32
C THR A 102 -49.92 -30.49 16.21
N ASN A 103 -50.51 -30.83 15.06
CA ASN A 103 -51.05 -32.16 14.80
C ASN A 103 -49.94 -33.22 14.66
N ILE A 104 -48.85 -32.89 13.97
CA ILE A 104 -47.67 -33.77 13.84
C ILE A 104 -47.04 -34.00 15.21
N LEU A 105 -46.89 -32.97 16.04
CA LEU A 105 -46.36 -33.10 17.41
C LEU A 105 -47.24 -33.99 18.30
N ARG A 106 -48.57 -33.94 18.14
CA ARG A 106 -49.51 -34.85 18.83
C ARG A 106 -49.48 -36.27 18.29
N ALA A 107 -49.38 -36.45 16.98
CA ALA A 107 -49.30 -37.77 16.37
C ALA A 107 -47.95 -38.44 16.64
N THR A 108 -46.88 -37.64 16.78
CA THR A 108 -45.55 -38.14 17.08
C THR A 108 -45.28 -38.22 18.59
N SER A 109 -46.12 -37.75 19.51
CA SER A 109 -45.84 -37.82 20.96
C SER A 109 -45.74 -39.25 21.54
N GLU A 110 -46.13 -40.28 20.79
CA GLU A 110 -45.90 -41.68 21.14
C GLU A 110 -44.54 -42.23 20.64
N GLY A 111 -43.83 -41.47 19.77
CA GLY A 111 -42.50 -41.82 19.25
C GLY A 111 -41.51 -40.64 19.13
N SER A 112 -41.84 -39.46 19.66
CA SER A 112 -41.07 -38.23 19.51
C SER A 112 -40.11 -38.04 20.68
N MET A 113 -38.96 -37.47 20.34
CA MET A 113 -37.96 -37.04 21.29
C MET A 113 -38.64 -36.22 22.41
N PRO A 114 -38.54 -36.65 23.69
CA PRO A 114 -39.22 -35.97 24.80
C PRO A 114 -38.93 -34.47 24.76
N VAL A 115 -39.94 -33.63 25.00
CA VAL A 115 -39.82 -32.16 25.00
C VAL A 115 -38.60 -31.69 25.80
N LYS A 116 -38.29 -32.38 26.91
CA LYS A 116 -37.09 -32.17 27.71
C LYS A 116 -35.79 -32.22 26.89
N LYS A 117 -35.63 -33.22 26.03
CA LYS A 117 -34.45 -33.39 25.18
C LYS A 117 -34.37 -32.33 24.07
N TYR A 118 -35.50 -31.83 23.58
CA TYR A 118 -35.51 -30.66 22.69
C TYR A 118 -35.04 -29.39 23.40
N ILE A 119 -35.49 -29.17 24.64
CA ILE A 119 -35.04 -28.04 25.48
C ILE A 119 -33.53 -28.14 25.72
N GLU A 120 -33.02 -29.30 26.14
CA GLU A 120 -31.59 -29.55 26.34
C GLU A 120 -30.78 -29.29 25.06
N LEU A 121 -31.27 -29.74 23.91
CA LEU A 121 -30.60 -29.54 22.63
C LEU A 121 -30.56 -28.05 22.25
N ARG A 122 -31.65 -27.31 22.50
CA ARG A 122 -31.73 -25.87 22.27
C ARG A 122 -30.78 -25.08 23.17
N GLU A 123 -30.70 -25.43 24.44
CA GLU A 123 -29.77 -24.83 25.40
C GLU A 123 -28.32 -25.12 25.01
N THR A 124 -28.02 -26.36 24.61
CA THR A 124 -26.69 -26.74 24.11
C THR A 124 -26.32 -25.94 22.86
N HIS A 125 -27.26 -25.77 21.92
CA HIS A 125 -27.02 -24.93 20.74
C HIS A 125 -26.78 -23.47 21.11
N ALA A 126 -27.51 -22.92 22.10
CA ALA A 126 -27.31 -21.56 22.56
C ALA A 126 -25.92 -21.37 23.23
N ASP A 127 -25.50 -22.34 24.05
CA ASP A 127 -24.16 -22.35 24.67
C ASP A 127 -23.05 -22.44 23.62
N LEU A 128 -23.16 -23.38 22.68
CA LEU A 128 -22.20 -23.53 21.58
C LEU A 128 -22.13 -22.27 20.71
N THR A 129 -23.27 -21.64 20.43
CA THR A 129 -23.30 -20.37 19.66
C THR A 129 -22.59 -19.26 20.41
N THR A 130 -22.74 -19.20 21.73
CA THR A 130 -22.08 -18.21 22.59
C THR A 130 -20.57 -18.44 22.64
N LYS A 131 -20.14 -19.70 22.81
CA LYS A 131 -18.72 -20.08 22.75
C LYS A 131 -18.09 -19.76 21.40
N LEU A 132 -18.80 -20.05 20.30
CA LEU A 132 -18.32 -19.76 18.95
C LEU A 132 -18.15 -18.25 18.73
N ARG A 133 -19.07 -17.42 19.24
CA ARG A 133 -18.93 -15.96 19.21
C ARG A 133 -17.69 -15.48 19.97
N GLY A 134 -17.45 -16.02 21.16
CA GLY A 134 -16.23 -15.71 21.94
C GLY A 134 -14.95 -16.05 21.17
N ILE A 135 -14.88 -17.23 20.55
CA ILE A 135 -13.73 -17.64 19.72
C ILE A 135 -13.52 -16.70 18.53
N ILE A 136 -14.61 -16.27 17.87
CA ILE A 136 -14.54 -15.34 16.74
C ILE A 136 -14.01 -13.97 17.21
N GLU A 137 -14.45 -13.49 18.37
CA GLU A 137 -13.98 -12.23 18.96
C GLU A 137 -12.49 -12.31 19.33
N ASP A 138 -12.07 -13.38 20.01
CA ASP A 138 -10.67 -13.63 20.34
C ASP A 138 -9.80 -13.71 19.09
N GLN A 139 -10.26 -14.42 18.05
CA GLN A 139 -9.57 -14.51 16.77
C GLN A 139 -9.43 -13.12 16.10
N SER A 140 -10.46 -12.28 16.18
CA SER A 140 -10.42 -10.91 15.65
C SER A 140 -9.37 -10.05 16.38
N VAL A 141 -9.24 -10.20 17.70
CA VAL A 141 -8.22 -9.49 18.49
C VAL A 141 -6.82 -9.95 18.09
N VAL A 142 -6.59 -11.26 18.01
CA VAL A 142 -5.29 -11.83 17.60
C VAL A 142 -4.93 -11.40 16.18
N GLN A 143 -5.91 -11.34 15.27
CA GLN A 143 -5.69 -10.88 13.90
C GLN A 143 -5.28 -9.40 13.88
N THR A 144 -5.95 -8.55 14.65
CA THR A 144 -5.60 -7.12 14.77
C THR A 144 -4.18 -6.94 15.32
N GLN A 145 -3.80 -7.73 16.32
CA GLN A 145 -2.45 -7.72 16.88
C GLN A 145 -1.40 -8.16 15.86
N ARG A 146 -1.67 -9.22 15.11
CA ARG A 146 -0.79 -9.69 14.04
C ARG A 146 -0.59 -8.62 12.98
N ASP A 147 -1.66 -7.96 12.54
CA ASP A 147 -1.59 -6.91 11.53
C ASP A 147 -0.79 -5.71 12.05
N GLY A 148 -0.95 -5.34 13.33
CA GLY A 148 -0.12 -4.33 13.98
C GLY A 148 1.38 -4.69 14.04
N LEU A 149 1.70 -5.96 14.33
CA LEU A 149 3.09 -6.44 14.33
C LEU A 149 3.70 -6.44 12.93
N LEU A 150 2.93 -6.78 11.88
CA LEU A 150 3.41 -6.73 10.50
C LEU A 150 3.75 -5.31 10.06
N ILE A 151 2.98 -4.31 10.50
CA ILE A 151 3.29 -2.89 10.26
C ILE A 151 4.61 -2.51 10.94
N GLN A 152 4.81 -2.90 12.20
CA GLN A 152 6.06 -2.62 12.92
C GLN A 152 7.28 -3.29 12.26
N VAL A 153 7.14 -4.52 11.78
CA VAL A 153 8.21 -5.21 11.04
C VAL A 153 8.57 -4.44 9.78
N ALA A 154 7.58 -4.00 9.00
CA ALA A 154 7.84 -3.20 7.80
C ALA A 154 8.51 -1.84 8.11
N GLU A 155 8.15 -1.21 9.22
CA GLU A 155 8.80 0.03 9.69
C GLU A 155 10.27 -0.21 10.07
N PHE A 156 10.57 -1.30 10.77
CA PHE A 156 11.94 -1.67 11.13
C PHE A 156 12.77 -2.03 9.90
N GLU A 157 12.21 -2.77 8.94
CA GLU A 157 12.90 -3.07 7.67
C GLU A 157 13.27 -1.79 6.91
N ASN A 158 12.36 -0.83 6.82
CA ASN A 158 12.64 0.48 6.21
C ASN A 158 13.74 1.25 6.97
N MET A 159 13.73 1.18 8.30
CA MET A 159 14.76 1.81 9.12
C MET A 159 16.14 1.17 8.91
N VAL A 160 16.21 -0.17 8.80
CA VAL A 160 17.45 -0.90 8.50
C VAL A 160 17.98 -0.47 7.13
N GLU A 161 17.13 -0.45 6.10
CA GLU A 161 17.52 -0.02 4.74
C GLU A 161 18.09 1.41 4.73
N LYS A 162 17.45 2.35 5.45
CA LYS A 162 17.95 3.72 5.59
C LYS A 162 19.31 3.78 6.27
N LEU A 163 19.52 2.98 7.32
CA LEU A 163 20.79 2.91 8.03
C LEU A 163 21.89 2.29 7.18
N GLU A 164 21.58 1.27 6.38
CA GLU A 164 22.52 0.67 5.44
C GLU A 164 22.95 1.67 4.37
N HIS A 165 22.00 2.39 3.77
CA HIS A 165 22.31 3.43 2.79
C HIS A 165 23.17 4.56 3.38
N TYR A 166 22.86 4.98 4.61
CA TYR A 166 23.66 5.98 5.31
C TYR A 166 25.08 5.49 5.60
N ASN A 167 25.23 4.24 6.04
CA ASN A 167 26.53 3.63 6.30
C ASN A 167 27.36 3.49 5.02
N GLU A 168 26.73 3.11 3.90
CA GLU A 168 27.38 3.07 2.59
C GLU A 168 27.85 4.47 2.14
N SER A 169 27.01 5.50 2.33
CA SER A 169 27.36 6.89 2.05
C SER A 169 28.56 7.35 2.89
N LEU A 170 28.59 7.05 4.19
CA LEU A 170 29.73 7.36 5.07
C LEU A 170 31.00 6.62 4.64
N LYS A 171 30.90 5.34 4.29
CA LYS A 171 32.04 4.56 3.78
C LYS A 171 32.59 5.19 2.50
N ASN A 172 31.73 5.60 1.58
CA ASN A 172 32.14 6.29 0.35
C ASN A 172 32.78 7.65 0.63
N GLN A 173 32.32 8.38 1.64
CA GLN A 173 32.96 9.62 2.09
C GLN A 173 34.34 9.36 2.69
N LEU A 174 34.50 8.33 3.52
CA LEU A 174 35.79 7.94 4.10
C LEU A 174 36.80 7.56 3.02
N VAL A 175 36.40 6.76 2.02
CA VAL A 175 37.27 6.40 0.88
C VAL A 175 37.71 7.66 0.12
N LYS A 176 36.78 8.58 -0.18
CA LYS A 176 37.12 9.87 -0.83
C LYS A 176 38.06 10.72 0.01
N MET A 177 37.86 10.77 1.33
CA MET A 177 38.75 11.50 2.24
C MET A 177 40.14 10.87 2.27
N GLU A 178 40.24 9.54 2.27
CA GLU A 178 41.51 8.80 2.24
C GLU A 178 42.25 9.04 0.92
N ASP A 179 41.55 9.01 -0.21
CA ASP A 179 42.12 9.29 -1.53
C ASP A 179 42.61 10.74 -1.63
N ASN A 180 41.82 11.70 -1.15
CA ASN A 180 42.22 13.10 -1.07
C ASN A 180 43.44 13.28 -0.17
N PHE A 181 43.47 12.62 0.99
CA PHE A 181 44.60 12.66 1.90
C PHE A 181 45.88 12.08 1.27
N LYS A 182 45.78 10.96 0.55
CA LYS A 182 46.91 10.38 -0.21
C LYS A 182 47.41 11.31 -1.32
N ALA A 183 46.49 11.95 -2.04
CA ALA A 183 46.82 12.92 -3.09
C ALA A 183 47.58 14.12 -2.51
N ASP A 184 47.10 14.66 -1.39
CA ASP A 184 47.72 15.80 -0.71
C ASP A 184 49.08 15.42 -0.08
N LEU A 185 49.23 14.20 0.47
CA LEU A 185 50.53 13.66 0.91
C LEU A 185 51.54 13.56 -0.24
N GLY A 186 51.08 13.36 -1.47
CA GLY A 186 51.92 13.36 -2.67
C GLY A 186 52.78 14.62 -2.80
N ILE A 187 52.32 15.76 -2.29
CA ILE A 187 53.06 17.04 -2.27
C ILE A 187 54.29 16.95 -1.36
N LEU A 188 54.18 16.20 -0.27
CA LEU A 188 55.23 16.02 0.72
C LEU A 188 56.27 14.96 0.32
N ARG A 189 56.01 14.16 -0.72
CA ARG A 189 56.97 13.16 -1.19
C ARG A 189 58.28 13.81 -1.62
N GLY A 190 59.40 13.25 -1.15
CA GLY A 190 60.75 13.70 -1.50
C GLY A 190 61.72 13.68 -0.32
N ARG A 191 62.92 14.20 -0.56
CA ARG A 191 63.95 14.42 0.45
C ARG A 191 63.80 15.81 1.06
N TRP A 192 63.93 15.88 2.37
CA TRP A 192 63.79 17.09 3.16
C TRP A 192 65.00 17.26 4.06
N GLU A 193 65.68 18.40 4.00
CA GLU A 193 66.70 18.77 4.99
C GLU A 193 65.99 19.40 6.17
N VAL A 194 66.24 18.85 7.36
CA VAL A 194 65.58 19.15 8.61
C VAL A 194 66.57 19.79 9.55
N GLN A 195 66.27 21.01 9.98
CA GLN A 195 67.11 21.80 10.86
C GLN A 195 66.42 21.93 12.22
N ARG A 196 67.08 21.43 13.26
CA ARG A 196 66.60 21.50 14.65
C ARG A 196 67.69 22.04 15.55
N ILE A 197 67.28 22.84 16.54
CA ILE A 197 68.20 23.34 17.57
C ILE A 197 68.14 22.36 18.74
N GLU A 198 69.23 21.63 18.97
CA GLU A 198 69.39 20.70 20.08
C GLU A 198 70.58 21.17 20.92
N SER A 199 70.34 21.52 22.19
CA SER A 199 71.38 21.98 23.12
C SER A 199 72.23 23.17 22.62
N SER A 200 71.59 24.12 21.92
CA SER A 200 72.23 25.29 21.28
C SER A 200 73.06 25.00 20.02
N GLU A 201 73.12 23.75 19.56
CA GLU A 201 73.72 23.39 18.27
C GLU A 201 72.65 23.20 17.20
N LEU A 202 72.95 23.66 15.98
CA LEU A 202 72.11 23.46 14.81
C LEU A 202 72.40 22.07 14.24
N VAL A 203 71.47 21.13 14.45
CA VAL A 203 71.55 19.78 13.88
C VAL A 203 70.78 19.75 12.57
N LYS A 204 71.47 19.36 11.50
CA LYS A 204 70.90 19.11 10.17
C LYS A 204 70.71 17.61 9.96
N GLU A 205 69.51 17.19 9.61
CA GLU A 205 69.17 15.79 9.30
C GLU A 205 68.47 15.72 7.95
N GLU A 206 68.72 14.69 7.14
CA GLU A 206 67.94 14.45 5.92
C GLU A 206 66.83 13.44 6.20
N TRP A 207 65.61 13.79 5.85
CA TRP A 207 64.43 12.95 6.01
C TRP A 207 63.86 12.63 4.63
N LEU A 208 63.53 11.36 4.42
CA LEU A 208 62.85 10.88 3.23
C LEU A 208 61.39 10.63 3.58
N ILE A 209 60.50 11.33 2.88
CA ILE A 209 59.06 11.15 3.00
C ILE A 209 58.59 10.36 1.78
N GLU A 210 58.16 9.13 2.01
CA GLU A 210 57.54 8.25 1.02
C GLU A 210 56.16 7.87 1.55
N ASP A 211 55.12 8.29 0.83
CA ASP A 211 53.72 8.13 1.22
C ASP A 211 53.39 8.78 2.58
N ASN A 212 53.09 7.97 3.59
CA ASN A 212 52.83 8.41 4.95
C ASN A 212 54.01 8.12 5.90
N LEU A 213 55.10 7.55 5.39
CA LEU A 213 56.26 7.14 6.18
C LEU A 213 57.37 8.19 6.05
N VAL A 214 57.87 8.61 7.20
CA VAL A 214 58.99 9.52 7.33
C VAL A 214 60.15 8.72 7.90
N THR A 215 61.25 8.61 7.15
CA THR A 215 62.46 7.90 7.58
C THR A 215 63.65 8.85 7.57
N LYS A 216 64.55 8.72 8.55
CA LYS A 216 65.81 9.48 8.53
C LYS A 216 66.77 8.82 7.55
N ALA A 217 67.30 9.58 6.59
CA ALA A 217 68.21 9.07 5.56
C ALA A 217 69.53 8.54 6.15
N THR A 218 70.00 9.16 7.24
CA THR A 218 71.26 8.81 7.90
C THR A 218 71.13 7.74 8.99
N ASN A 219 69.93 7.50 9.51
CA ASN A 219 69.70 6.51 10.57
C ASN A 219 68.26 5.95 10.52
N PRO A 220 68.01 4.86 9.78
CA PRO A 220 66.66 4.32 9.56
C PRO A 220 66.06 3.62 10.78
N ILE A 221 66.72 3.64 11.95
CA ILE A 221 66.23 3.00 13.18
C ILE A 221 64.91 3.63 13.66
N ARG A 222 64.66 4.90 13.33
CA ARG A 222 63.41 5.59 13.66
C ARG A 222 62.63 5.92 12.40
N SER A 223 61.40 5.45 12.37
CA SER A 223 60.40 5.85 11.38
C SER A 223 59.24 6.55 12.08
N TYR A 224 58.61 7.47 11.36
CA TYR A 224 57.43 8.18 11.84
C TYR A 224 56.31 8.02 10.81
N VAL A 225 55.07 7.91 11.28
CA VAL A 225 53.89 7.91 10.43
C VAL A 225 53.24 9.27 10.52
N ILE A 226 53.00 9.91 9.37
CA ILE A 226 52.21 11.13 9.28
C ILE A 226 50.75 10.77 9.55
N ASN A 227 50.26 11.14 10.73
CA ASN A 227 48.89 10.87 11.15
C ASN A 227 47.93 11.98 10.72
N ASN A 228 48.39 13.23 10.69
CA ASN A 228 47.62 14.36 10.18
C ASN A 228 48.57 15.44 9.67
N PHE A 229 48.09 16.30 8.79
CA PHE A 229 48.79 17.52 8.44
C PHE A 229 47.82 18.64 8.05
N MET A 230 48.29 19.87 8.21
CA MET A 230 47.54 21.06 7.84
C MET A 230 48.43 21.95 6.98
N ILE A 231 47.92 22.38 5.83
CA ILE A 231 48.61 23.32 4.94
C ILE A 231 47.91 24.68 5.05
N ASP A 232 48.57 25.67 5.64
CA ASP A 232 48.16 27.07 5.55
C ASP A 232 48.82 27.70 4.32
N LYS A 233 48.09 27.70 3.20
CA LYS A 233 48.57 28.25 1.92
C LYS A 233 48.92 29.74 2.00
N ASN A 234 48.23 30.50 2.85
CA ASN A 234 48.44 31.95 2.97
C ASN A 234 49.76 32.26 3.68
N LYS A 235 50.11 31.44 4.67
CA LYS A 235 51.34 31.60 5.45
C LYS A 235 52.50 30.75 4.93
N GLN A 236 52.24 29.94 3.90
CA GLN A 236 53.19 28.95 3.41
C GLN A 236 53.68 28.02 4.54
N LEU A 237 52.79 27.68 5.47
CA LEU A 237 53.11 26.82 6.61
C LEU A 237 52.50 25.44 6.40
N VAL A 238 53.23 24.39 6.77
CA VAL A 238 52.68 23.05 6.95
C VAL A 238 52.88 22.63 8.39
N ALA A 239 51.85 22.09 9.02
CA ALA A 239 51.98 21.39 10.28
C ALA A 239 51.89 19.89 10.00
N LEU A 240 52.87 19.10 10.41
CA LEU A 240 52.77 17.63 10.39
C LEU A 240 52.59 17.14 11.82
N HIS A 241 51.58 16.32 12.02
CA HIS A 241 51.36 15.55 13.24
C HIS A 241 51.83 14.13 12.97
N VAL A 242 53.02 13.77 13.47
CA VAL A 242 53.58 12.44 13.27
C VAL A 242 53.52 11.61 14.54
N ILE A 243 53.47 10.29 14.36
CA ILE A 243 53.56 9.30 15.43
C ILE A 243 54.84 8.48 15.22
N GLU A 244 55.68 8.39 16.24
CA GLU A 244 56.91 7.58 16.18
C GLU A 244 56.56 6.09 16.17
N LEU A 245 57.15 5.33 15.25
CA LEU A 245 57.08 3.87 15.22
C LEU A 245 58.27 3.30 16.00
N VAL A 246 57.97 2.50 17.03
CA VAL A 246 58.96 1.75 17.79
C VAL A 246 58.69 0.27 17.55
N ASN A 247 59.65 -0.45 16.95
CA ASN A 247 59.51 -1.87 16.60
C ASN A 247 58.24 -2.18 15.79
N ASN A 248 57.92 -1.35 14.78
CA ASN A 248 56.69 -1.44 13.95
C ASN A 248 55.37 -1.28 14.72
N SER A 249 55.40 -0.82 15.98
CA SER A 249 54.22 -0.46 16.75
C SER A 249 54.13 1.05 16.90
N LEU A 250 52.91 1.59 16.84
CA LEU A 250 52.65 3.02 17.10
C LEU A 250 52.98 3.31 18.55
N SER A 251 53.94 4.20 18.79
CA SER A 251 54.17 4.72 20.13
C SER A 251 53.11 5.76 20.49
N SER A 252 52.94 6.02 21.80
CA SER A 252 52.13 7.15 22.28
C SER A 252 52.83 8.51 22.08
N ASN A 253 54.04 8.54 21.53
CA ASN A 253 54.80 9.76 21.31
C ASN A 253 54.29 10.45 20.05
N VAL A 254 53.50 11.49 20.28
CA VAL A 254 53.06 12.43 19.25
C VAL A 254 54.07 13.55 19.14
N ILE A 255 54.54 13.83 17.93
CA ILE A 255 55.43 14.96 17.64
C ILE A 255 54.76 15.84 16.59
N ASN A 256 54.63 17.12 16.91
CA ASN A 256 54.15 18.14 15.98
C ASN A 256 55.35 18.86 15.37
N PHE A 257 55.39 18.92 14.05
CA PHE A 257 56.38 19.68 13.30
C PHE A 257 55.71 20.83 12.57
N TRP A 258 56.42 21.95 12.44
CA TRP A 258 55.96 23.14 11.73
C TRP A 258 56.97 23.51 10.65
N PHE A 259 56.55 23.44 9.41
CA PHE A 259 57.33 23.77 8.22
C PHE A 259 56.91 25.13 7.71
N LYS A 260 57.87 25.86 7.17
CA LYS A 260 57.63 27.06 6.38
C LYS A 260 58.26 26.82 5.01
N PHE A 261 57.48 26.92 3.94
CA PHE A 261 58.01 26.95 2.59
C PHE A 261 58.59 28.34 2.35
N ASP A 262 59.91 28.49 2.37
CA ASP A 262 60.53 29.69 1.80
C ASP A 262 60.78 29.42 0.31
N ALA A 263 60.06 30.13 -0.57
CA ALA A 263 60.45 30.23 -1.97
C ALA A 263 61.73 31.08 -2.13
N ASP A 264 62.05 31.91 -1.13
CA ASP A 264 63.31 32.63 -0.97
C ASP A 264 63.60 32.76 0.52
N PHE A 265 64.76 32.27 0.96
CA PHE A 265 65.16 32.21 2.37
C PHE A 265 65.20 33.60 3.03
N LYS A 266 64.42 33.82 4.11
CA LYS A 266 64.80 34.76 5.19
C LYS A 266 63.94 34.59 6.46
N THR A 267 64.49 33.78 7.36
CA THR A 267 64.47 33.85 8.84
C THR A 267 63.18 34.30 9.56
N LEU A 268 62.68 33.45 10.46
CA LEU A 268 61.78 33.87 11.54
C LEU A 268 62.10 33.13 12.85
N VAL A 269 62.41 33.92 13.88
CA VAL A 269 62.66 33.52 15.27
C VAL A 269 61.41 33.88 16.09
N ASP A 270 60.86 32.95 16.88
CA ASP A 270 60.87 32.99 18.36
C ASP A 270 59.78 32.09 19.02
N LYS A 271 60.18 31.53 20.18
CA LYS A 271 59.44 31.00 21.36
C LYS A 271 58.16 30.16 21.18
N SER A 272 58.34 28.85 21.08
CA SER A 272 58.13 27.87 22.18
C SER A 272 58.14 26.44 21.62
N ASN A 273 58.77 25.52 22.36
CA ASN A 273 58.89 24.07 22.14
C ASN A 273 59.24 23.56 20.72
N ARG A 274 60.55 23.26 20.55
CA ARG A 274 61.15 22.43 19.48
C ARG A 274 60.63 22.73 18.07
N ASN A 275 60.83 23.95 17.61
CA ASN A 275 60.63 24.27 16.19
C ASN A 275 61.68 23.55 15.34
N ILE A 276 61.20 22.84 14.32
CA ILE A 276 62.00 22.07 13.38
C ILE A 276 61.69 22.63 12.00
N TYR A 277 62.67 23.21 11.32
CA TYR A 277 62.51 23.78 9.99
C TYR A 277 62.88 22.74 8.95
N MET A 278 62.14 22.59 7.85
CA MET A 278 62.55 21.72 6.76
C MET A 278 62.54 22.44 5.42
N ASN A 279 63.53 22.13 4.58
CA ASN A 279 63.58 22.54 3.19
C ASN A 279 63.57 21.30 2.29
N LYS A 280 62.79 21.34 1.21
CA LYS A 280 62.84 20.28 0.21
C LYS A 280 64.16 20.37 -0.55
N VAL A 281 64.87 19.24 -0.65
CA VAL A 281 66.19 19.12 -1.32
C VAL A 281 66.02 18.52 -2.71
#